data_AF-A0A7W8LIW0-F1
#
_entry.id   AF-A0A7W8LIW0-F1
#
_cell.length_a   1.000
_cell.length_b   1.000
_cell.length_c   1.000
_cell.angle_alpha   90.00
_cell.angle_beta   90.00
_cell.angle_gamma   90.00
#
_symmetry.space_group_name_H-M   'P 1'
#
loop_
_entity.id
_entity.type
_entity.pdbx_description
1 polymer ?
#
loop_
_entity_poly.entity_id
_entity_poly.type
_entity_poly.pdbx_seq_one_letter_code
_entity_poly.pdbx_strand_id
1 'polypeptide(L)' 'MNNIALGCVAVLGLLLFGLGLSVSITRFRERTNAGCADDPANPLHKLVRAHGNTAE' A
#
# COMPACT_ATOMS: atom_id res chain seq x y z
N MET A 1 -10.66 -27.00 5.33
CA MET A 1 -10.11 -25.65 5.09
C MET A 1 -10.12 -25.40 3.60
N ASN A 2 -10.72 -24.30 3.12
CA ASN A 2 -10.82 -24.04 1.69
C ASN A 2 -9.47 -23.50 1.18
N ASN A 3 -8.69 -24.36 0.52
CA ASN A 3 -7.35 -24.04 0.01
C ASN A 3 -7.36 -22.84 -0.94
N ILE A 4 -8.46 -22.64 -1.69
CA ILE A 4 -8.63 -21.50 -2.58
C ILE A 4 -8.79 -20.21 -1.77
N ALA A 5 -9.61 -20.24 -0.72
CA ALA A 5 -9.78 -19.08 0.17
C ALA A 5 -8.46 -18.73 0.88
N LEU A 6 -7.71 -19.74 1.35
CA LEU A 6 -6.39 -19.55 1.95
C LEU A 6 -5.40 -18.90 0.96
N GLY A 7 -5.33 -19.40 -0.27
CA GLY A 7 -4.50 -18.83 -1.32
C GLY A 7 -4.89 -17.38 -1.63
N CYS A 8 -6.18 -17.09 -1.74
CA CYS A 8 -6.69 -15.75 -1.99
C CYS A 8 -6.30 -14.78 -0.87
N VAL A 9 -6.54 -15.15 0.39
CA VAL A 9 -6.17 -14.33 1.56
C VAL A 9 -4.66 -14.12 1.64
N ALA A 10 -3.85 -15.14 1.33
CA ALA A 10 -2.40 -15.01 1.31
C ALA A 10 -1.92 -13.99 0.25
N VAL A 11 -2.50 -14.04 -0.96
CA VAL A 11 -2.18 -13.09 -2.04
C VAL A 11 -2.64 -11.67 -1.68
N LEU A 12 -3.85 -11.51 -1.16
CA LEU A 12 -4.37 -10.20 -0.72
C LEU A 12 -3.54 -9.63 0.44
N GLY A 13 -3.15 -10.46 1.41
CA GLY A 13 -2.27 -10.06 2.50
C GLY A 13 -0.89 -9.63 1.99
N LEU A 14 -0.29 -10.40 1.07
CA LEU A 14 0.98 -10.04 0.45
C LEU A 14 0.89 -8.70 -0.30
N LEU A 15 -0.21 -8.48 -1.03
CA LEU A 15 -0.48 -7.22 -1.74
C LEU A 15 -0.56 -6.04 -0.75
N LEU A 16 -1.35 -6.18 0.32
CA LEU A 16 -1.55 -5.14 1.33
C LEU A 16 -0.22 -4.77 2.01
N PHE A 17 0.53 -5.76 2.48
CA PHE A 17 1.84 -5.55 3.11
C PHE A 17 2.87 -4.96 2.14
N GLY A 18 2.90 -5.43 0.89
CA GLY A 18 3.79 -4.91 -0.15
C GLY A 18 3.53 -3.44 -0.47
N LEU A 19 2.26 -3.03 -0.53
CA LEU A 19 1.89 -1.63 -0.70
C LEU A 19 2.30 -0.78 0.52
N GLY A 20 2.10 -1.28 1.75
CA GLY A 20 2.54 -0.60 2.97
C GLY A 20 4.06 -0.38 3.04
N LEU A 21 4.84 -1.38 2.62
CA LEU A 21 6.29 -1.26 2.49
C LEU A 21 6.68 -0.23 1.42
N SER A 22 6.00 -0.24 0.28
CA SER A 22 6.24 0.72 -0.82
C SER A 22 5.96 2.16 -0.40
N VAL A 23 4.87 2.40 0.37
CA VAL A 23 4.58 3.70 0.98
C VAL A 23 5.71 4.12 1.92
N SER A 24 6.19 3.20 2.77
CA SER A 24 7.27 3.47 3.73
C SER A 24 8.59 3.82 3.04
N ILE A 25 8.97 3.08 2.00
CA ILE A 25 10.18 3.36 1.19
C ILE A 25 10.07 4.72 0.50
N THR A 26 8.90 5.04 -0.06
CA THR A 26 8.67 6.31 -0.75
C THR A 26 8.72 7.48 0.24
N ARG A 27 8.11 7.34 1.42
CA ARG A 27 8.23 8.31 2.53
C ARG A 27 9.66 8.54 2.95
N PHE A 28 10.44 7.48 3.09
CA PHE A 28 11.85 7.58 3.44
C PHE A 28 12.66 8.33 2.37
N ARG A 29 12.43 8.02 1.09
CA ARG A 29 13.08 8.70 -0.05
C ARG A 29 12.72 10.19 -0.13
N GLU A 30 11.46 10.53 0.07
CA GLU A 30 10.97 11.91 0.05
C GLU A 30 11.15 12.64 1.39
N ARG A 31 11.80 12.00 2.39
CA ARG A 31 11.98 12.52 3.76
C ARG A 31 10.70 13.07 4.38
N THR A 32 9.57 12.44 4.07
CA THR A 32 8.24 12.84 4.51
C THR A 32 7.76 11.85 5.57
N ASN A 33 7.67 12.32 6.82
CA ASN A 33 7.26 11.46 7.94
C ASN A 33 5.75 11.20 7.96
N ALA A 34 4.94 12.20 7.58
CA ALA A 34 3.49 12.14 7.64
C ALA A 34 2.85 12.92 6.48
N GLY A 35 1.65 12.49 6.08
CA GLY A 35 0.92 13.08 4.97
C GLY A 35 1.42 12.62 3.61
N CYS A 36 0.92 13.29 2.59
CA CYS A 36 1.35 13.20 1.20
C CYS A 36 1.21 14.59 0.58
N ALA A 37 1.98 14.88 -0.48
CA ALA A 37 1.72 16.04 -1.32
C ALA A 37 0.27 16.01 -1.82
N ASP A 38 -0.34 17.21 -1.89
CA ASP A 38 -1.70 17.41 -2.40
C ASP A 38 -1.81 17.10 -3.90
N ASP A 39 -0.67 17.08 -4.59
CA ASP A 39 -0.59 16.75 -6.01
C ASP A 39 -1.02 15.29 -6.29
N PRO A 40 -2.10 15.08 -7.07
CA PRO A 40 -2.61 13.74 -7.35
C PRO A 40 -1.73 12.93 -8.31
N ALA A 41 -0.76 13.56 -8.98
CA ALA A 41 0.24 12.85 -9.77
C ALA A 41 1.38 12.30 -8.90
N ASN A 42 1.51 12.76 -7.65
CA ASN A 42 2.55 12.30 -6.74
C ASN A 42 2.48 10.78 -6.51
N PRO A 43 3.61 10.05 -6.65
CA PRO A 43 3.65 8.60 -6.49
C PRO A 43 3.24 8.13 -5.09
N LEU A 44 3.59 8.88 -4.04
CA LEU A 44 3.21 8.57 -2.65
C LEU A 44 1.69 8.70 -2.46
N HIS A 45 1.05 9.67 -3.12
CA HIS A 45 -0.41 9.86 -3.04
C HIS A 45 -1.13 8.64 -3.61
N LYS A 46 -0.68 8.19 -4.78
CA LYS A 46 -1.23 7.01 -5.45
C LYS A 46 -1.01 5.74 -4.64
N LEU A 47 0.18 5.57 -4.06
CA LEU A 47 0.50 4.40 -3.22
C LEU A 47 -0.35 4.36 -1.94
N VAL A 48 -0.49 5.50 -1.25
CA VAL A 48 -1.32 5.60 -0.04
C VAL A 48 -2.78 5.30 -0.36
N ARG A 49 -3.32 5.86 -1.47
CA ARG A 49 -4.68 5.56 -1.91
C ARG A 49 -4.87 4.08 -2.24
N ALA A 50 -3.95 3.49 -3.02
CA ALA A 50 -4.03 2.08 -3.38
C ALA A 50 -3.97 1.16 -2.14
N HIS A 51 -3.16 1.52 -1.14
CA HIS A 51 -3.06 0.77 0.11
C HIS A 51 -4.36 0.86 0.91
N GLY A 52 -4.93 2.08 1.03
CA GLY A 52 -6.24 2.27 1.64
C GLY A 52 -7.34 1.45 0.94
N ASN A 53 -7.37 1.49 -0.39
CA ASN A 53 -8.34 0.73 -1.19
C ASN A 53 -8.19 -0.80 -1.10
N THR A 54 -6.98 -1.28 -0.78
CA THR A 54 -6.76 -2.72 -0.54
C THR A 54 -7.15 -3.12 0.89
N ALA A 55 -7.26 -2.16 1.81
CA ALA A 55 -7.59 -2.39 3.22
C ALA A 55 -9.09 -2.25 3.53
N GLU A 56 -9.82 -1.44 2.76
CA GLU A 56 -11.28 -1.25 2.84
C GLU A 56 -12.07 -2.44 2.26
#